data_AF-A0A0D3J996-F1
#
_entry.id   AF-A0A0D3J996-F1
#
_cell.length_a   1.000
_cell.length_b   1.000
_cell.length_c   1.000
_cell.angle_alpha   90.00
_cell.angle_beta   90.00
_cell.angle_gamma   90.00
#
_symmetry.space_group_name_H-M   'P 1'
#
loop_
_entity.id
_entity.type
_entity.pdbx_description
1 polymer ?
#
loop_
_entity_poly.entity_id
_entity_poly.type
_entity_poly.pdbx_seq_one_letter_code
_entity_poly.pdbx_strand_id
1 'polypeptide(L)'
;MTHLPDLAFQRASLVSVAFPRSLASIGEGAFHGCSSLVSIALPAGLTSIGSHAFASCSALVSVTLPATLTSIGEQAFYRCLSLTSVTFPAGLTSIGEQAFYGCSSLGSVSLPANLTSIEDCAFSDCSSLVSVTLPASLTSIGSHAFWDCSALTRVTFAASLTSIGDEAFYLCSALSSVTFPAGLTTIGSHAFYLCSSLTRVTVPDTATIGAHAFLPATTVLRLSPASMRDLQRWYEAVDGALAYKRCRPLLYGWLERAQTRLGSYGPDGAARQRDLEEFEGDFAPLVE
;
A
#
# COMPACT_ATOMS: atom_id res chain seq x y z
N MET A 1 -15.05 23.89 -20.37
CA MET A 1 -15.27 23.84 -18.91
C MET A 1 -14.00 23.29 -18.29
N THR A 2 -13.28 24.09 -17.51
CA THR A 2 -12.02 23.70 -16.85
C THR A 2 -12.23 23.24 -15.41
N HIS A 3 -13.41 23.50 -14.84
CA HIS A 3 -13.79 23.12 -13.49
C HIS A 3 -15.23 22.60 -13.53
N LEU A 4 -15.48 21.46 -12.89
CA LEU A 4 -16.83 20.94 -12.65
C LEU A 4 -17.28 21.50 -11.30
N PRO A 5 -18.39 22.25 -11.23
CA PRO A 5 -18.79 22.91 -10.00
C PRO A 5 -19.21 21.92 -8.91
N ASP A 6 -19.26 22.43 -7.68
CA ASP A 6 -19.73 21.69 -6.52
C ASP A 6 -21.15 21.16 -6.74
N LEU A 7 -21.42 19.97 -6.23
CA LEU A 7 -22.73 19.29 -6.26
C LEU A 7 -23.32 19.10 -7.66
N ALA A 8 -22.55 19.26 -8.75
CA ALA A 8 -23.03 19.29 -10.13
C ALA A 8 -23.99 18.14 -10.52
N PHE A 9 -23.72 16.94 -10.01
CA PHE A 9 -24.50 15.73 -10.25
C PHE A 9 -24.85 15.02 -8.94
N GLN A 10 -24.95 15.74 -7.82
CA GLN A 10 -25.28 15.15 -6.53
C GLN A 10 -26.57 14.30 -6.64
N ARG A 11 -26.47 13.04 -6.21
CA ARG A 11 -27.55 12.03 -6.18
C ARG A 11 -28.17 11.73 -7.55
N ALA A 12 -27.47 12.06 -8.64
CA ALA A 12 -27.93 11.74 -9.98
C ALA A 12 -27.83 10.24 -10.26
N SER A 13 -28.76 9.70 -11.04
CA SER A 13 -28.75 8.30 -11.49
C SER A 13 -27.84 8.11 -12.71
N LEU A 14 -26.59 8.57 -12.60
CA LEU A 14 -25.60 8.44 -13.67
C LEU A 14 -25.01 7.04 -13.70
N VAL A 15 -24.92 6.44 -14.88
CA VAL A 15 -24.21 5.17 -15.11
C VAL A 15 -22.80 5.41 -15.70
N SER A 16 -22.65 6.49 -16.47
CA SER A 16 -21.39 6.91 -17.09
C SER A 16 -21.36 8.42 -17.28
N VAL A 17 -20.15 8.99 -17.31
CA VAL A 17 -19.93 10.42 -17.53
C VAL A 17 -18.79 10.60 -18.52
N ALA A 18 -18.97 11.50 -19.49
CA ALA A 18 -17.92 11.91 -20.41
C ALA A 18 -17.43 13.31 -20.02
N PHE A 19 -16.11 13.46 -19.88
CA PHE A 19 -15.50 14.74 -19.51
C PHE A 19 -14.84 15.42 -20.71
N PRO A 20 -14.87 16.77 -20.77
CA PRO A 20 -14.04 17.49 -21.72
C PRO A 20 -12.56 17.32 -21.34
N ARG A 21 -11.67 17.24 -22.35
CA ARG A 21 -10.22 17.11 -22.14
C ARG A 21 -9.59 18.25 -21.33
N SER A 22 -10.25 19.41 -21.29
CA SER A 22 -9.79 20.60 -20.58
C SER A 22 -10.20 20.66 -19.11
N LEU A 23 -10.94 19.67 -18.59
CA LEU A 23 -11.32 19.64 -17.18
C LEU A 23 -10.09 19.40 -16.30
N ALA A 24 -9.82 20.37 -15.42
CA ALA A 24 -8.68 20.40 -14.52
C ALA A 24 -9.06 20.07 -13.07
N SER A 25 -10.32 20.30 -12.65
CA SER A 25 -10.75 19.97 -11.29
C SER A 25 -12.21 19.55 -11.19
N ILE A 26 -12.49 18.69 -10.21
CA ILE A 26 -13.84 18.26 -9.81
C ILE A 26 -14.17 18.90 -8.47
N GLY A 27 -15.27 19.64 -8.41
CA GLY A 27 -15.75 20.34 -7.21
C GLY A 27 -16.24 19.43 -6.10
N GLU A 28 -16.51 20.03 -4.96
CA GLU A 28 -16.99 19.38 -3.75
C GLU A 28 -18.32 18.65 -4.01
N GLY A 29 -18.40 17.37 -3.63
CA GLY A 29 -19.61 16.59 -3.75
C GLY A 29 -20.18 16.47 -5.17
N ALA A 30 -19.39 16.75 -6.22
CA ALA A 30 -19.89 16.83 -7.59
C ALA A 30 -20.61 15.57 -8.07
N PHE A 31 -20.23 14.39 -7.59
CA PHE A 31 -20.89 13.10 -7.83
C PHE A 31 -21.38 12.43 -6.54
N HIS A 32 -21.49 13.16 -5.43
CA HIS A 32 -21.92 12.59 -4.15
C HIS A 32 -23.24 11.84 -4.33
N GLY A 33 -23.27 10.56 -3.95
CA GLY A 33 -24.48 9.73 -3.96
C GLY A 33 -24.93 9.29 -5.35
N CYS A 34 -24.06 9.37 -6.38
CA CYS A 34 -24.29 8.73 -7.67
C CYS A 34 -24.20 7.21 -7.54
N SER A 35 -25.18 6.60 -6.88
CA SER A 35 -25.17 5.18 -6.50
C SER A 35 -25.24 4.20 -7.67
N SER A 36 -25.55 4.68 -8.88
CA SER A 36 -25.56 3.90 -10.12
C SER A 36 -24.28 4.02 -10.96
N LEU A 37 -23.31 4.85 -10.53
CA LEU A 37 -22.08 5.08 -11.29
C LEU A 37 -21.12 3.91 -11.10
N VAL A 38 -21.01 3.07 -12.12
CA VAL A 38 -20.20 1.83 -12.06
C VAL A 38 -18.73 2.08 -12.36
N SER A 39 -18.45 3.00 -13.27
CA SER A 39 -17.09 3.34 -13.71
C SER A 39 -17.00 4.81 -14.08
N ILE A 40 -15.79 5.35 -14.01
CA ILE A 40 -15.51 6.73 -14.38
C ILE A 40 -14.15 6.84 -15.07
N ALA A 41 -14.14 7.47 -16.24
CA ALA A 41 -12.93 7.76 -17.00
C ALA A 41 -12.52 9.21 -16.73
N LEU A 42 -11.63 9.43 -15.76
CA LEU A 42 -11.16 10.78 -15.42
C LEU A 42 -10.25 11.35 -16.52
N PRO A 43 -10.38 12.65 -16.85
CA PRO A 43 -9.58 13.26 -17.92
C PRO A 43 -8.11 13.41 -17.53
N ALA A 44 -7.22 13.23 -18.51
CA ALA A 44 -5.77 13.19 -18.28
C ALA A 44 -5.15 14.49 -17.74
N GLY A 45 -5.86 15.62 -17.81
CA GLY A 45 -5.43 16.92 -17.28
C GLY A 45 -5.99 17.26 -15.90
N LEU A 46 -6.71 16.34 -15.25
CA LEU A 46 -7.29 16.57 -13.92
C LEU A 46 -6.17 16.65 -12.86
N THR A 47 -6.14 17.73 -12.09
CA THR A 47 -5.12 17.98 -11.06
C THR A 47 -5.66 17.83 -9.64
N SER A 48 -6.97 18.01 -9.43
CA SER A 48 -7.60 17.83 -8.11
C SER A 48 -9.00 17.23 -8.13
N ILE A 49 -9.31 16.48 -7.08
CA ILE A 49 -10.65 15.97 -6.74
C ILE A 49 -11.05 16.60 -5.40
N GLY A 50 -12.16 17.33 -5.39
CA GLY A 50 -12.68 18.02 -4.20
C GLY A 50 -13.22 17.07 -3.13
N SER A 51 -13.50 17.62 -1.96
CA SER A 51 -14.05 16.86 -0.84
C SER A 51 -15.39 16.22 -1.22
N HIS A 52 -15.68 15.03 -0.69
CA HIS A 52 -16.91 14.27 -0.96
C HIS A 52 -17.22 13.99 -2.46
N ALA A 53 -16.30 14.27 -3.40
CA ALA A 53 -16.61 14.32 -4.83
C ALA A 53 -17.28 13.05 -5.36
N PHE A 54 -16.87 11.88 -4.88
CA PHE A 54 -17.44 10.56 -5.20
C PHE A 54 -18.01 9.85 -3.96
N ALA A 55 -18.24 10.56 -2.87
CA ALA A 55 -18.80 9.96 -1.66
C ALA A 55 -20.12 9.24 -1.95
N SER A 56 -20.31 8.06 -1.39
CA SER A 56 -21.47 7.19 -1.57
C SER A 56 -21.78 6.80 -3.02
N CYS A 57 -20.78 6.81 -3.92
CA CYS A 57 -20.88 6.14 -5.23
C CYS A 57 -20.79 4.61 -5.05
N SER A 58 -21.83 4.03 -4.44
CA SER A 58 -21.81 2.64 -3.94
C SER A 58 -21.58 1.57 -5.00
N ALA A 59 -21.87 1.85 -6.27
CA ALA A 59 -21.66 0.91 -7.39
C ALA A 59 -20.29 1.09 -8.09
N LEU A 60 -19.49 2.08 -7.71
CA LEU A 60 -18.20 2.35 -8.35
C LEU A 60 -17.21 1.23 -8.04
N VAL A 61 -16.79 0.49 -9.07
CA VAL A 61 -15.97 -0.73 -8.89
C VAL A 61 -14.47 -0.44 -8.90
N SER A 62 -14.04 0.50 -9.74
CA SER A 62 -12.61 0.83 -9.90
C SER A 62 -12.43 2.26 -10.34
N VAL A 63 -11.34 2.89 -9.91
CA VAL A 63 -10.95 4.23 -10.35
C VAL A 63 -9.48 4.27 -10.75
N THR A 64 -9.22 4.75 -11.97
CA THR A 64 -7.88 5.08 -12.43
C THR A 64 -7.68 6.59 -12.33
N LEU A 65 -6.81 7.00 -11.41
CA LEU A 65 -6.51 8.41 -11.21
C LEU A 65 -5.46 8.87 -12.24
N PRO A 66 -5.66 10.05 -12.87
CA PRO A 66 -4.77 10.51 -13.94
C PRO A 66 -3.40 10.95 -13.39
N ALA A 67 -2.36 10.82 -14.21
CA ALA A 67 -0.97 11.09 -13.82
C ALA A 67 -0.71 12.52 -13.29
N THR A 68 -1.55 13.48 -13.68
CA THR A 68 -1.47 14.90 -13.26
C THR A 68 -2.12 15.18 -11.91
N LEU A 69 -2.84 14.22 -11.33
CA LEU A 69 -3.55 14.41 -10.06
C LEU A 69 -2.55 14.53 -8.91
N THR A 70 -2.62 15.62 -8.16
CA THR A 70 -1.73 15.89 -7.03
C THR A 70 -2.41 15.75 -5.66
N SER A 71 -3.74 15.91 -5.60
CA SER A 71 -4.51 15.78 -4.35
C SER A 71 -5.88 15.11 -4.51
N ILE A 72 -6.26 14.37 -3.46
CA ILE A 72 -7.61 13.83 -3.24
C ILE A 72 -8.17 14.49 -1.98
N GLY A 73 -9.34 15.12 -2.08
CA GLY A 73 -9.99 15.80 -0.96
C GLY A 73 -10.50 14.88 0.15
N GLU A 74 -10.91 15.49 1.26
CA GLU A 74 -11.55 14.82 2.39
C GLU A 74 -12.77 14.02 1.93
N GLN A 75 -12.94 12.79 2.41
CA GLN A 75 -14.09 11.94 2.11
C GLN A 75 -14.36 11.73 0.60
N ALA A 76 -13.37 11.97 -0.28
CA ALA A 76 -13.60 11.99 -1.73
C ALA A 76 -14.21 10.68 -2.28
N PHE A 77 -13.86 9.52 -1.73
CA PHE A 77 -14.42 8.21 -2.07
C PHE A 77 -15.10 7.54 -0.86
N TYR A 78 -15.55 8.32 0.12
CA TYR A 78 -16.22 7.84 1.34
C TYR A 78 -17.37 6.88 0.99
N ARG A 79 -17.37 5.68 1.56
CA ARG A 79 -18.39 4.62 1.36
C ARG A 79 -18.64 4.25 -0.10
N CYS A 80 -17.61 4.22 -0.94
CA CYS A 80 -17.67 3.53 -2.24
C CYS A 80 -17.64 2.00 -2.02
N LEU A 81 -18.77 1.44 -1.59
CA LEU A 81 -18.85 0.06 -1.08
C LEU A 81 -18.38 -1.02 -2.06
N SER A 82 -18.54 -0.81 -3.37
CA SER A 82 -18.11 -1.76 -4.41
C SER A 82 -16.69 -1.52 -4.93
N LEU A 83 -15.97 -0.51 -4.41
CA LEU A 83 -14.66 -0.14 -4.92
C LEU A 83 -13.63 -1.21 -4.56
N THR A 84 -13.23 -2.01 -5.55
CA THR A 84 -12.27 -3.10 -5.35
C THR A 84 -10.82 -2.69 -5.55
N SER A 85 -10.58 -1.64 -6.36
CA SER A 85 -9.24 -1.19 -6.70
C SER A 85 -9.16 0.30 -7.03
N VAL A 86 -8.03 0.90 -6.68
CA VAL A 86 -7.68 2.29 -7.00
C VAL A 86 -6.25 2.31 -7.52
N THR A 87 -6.06 2.90 -8.70
CA THR A 87 -4.72 3.13 -9.24
C THR A 87 -4.30 4.56 -8.94
N PHE A 88 -3.37 4.72 -7.99
CA PHE A 88 -2.83 6.03 -7.62
C PHE A 88 -1.74 6.49 -8.60
N PRO A 89 -1.67 7.79 -8.95
CA PRO A 89 -0.62 8.32 -9.79
C PRO A 89 0.64 8.60 -8.96
N ALA A 90 1.82 8.45 -9.57
CA ALA A 90 3.10 8.64 -8.88
C ALA A 90 3.29 10.07 -8.32
N GLY A 91 2.67 11.07 -8.95
CA GLY A 91 2.74 12.48 -8.54
C GLY A 91 1.78 12.87 -7.42
N LEU A 92 0.96 11.95 -6.90
CA LEU A 92 0.02 12.27 -5.82
C LEU A 92 0.78 12.49 -4.51
N THR A 93 0.53 13.63 -3.88
CA THR A 93 1.21 14.05 -2.64
C THR A 93 0.29 14.08 -1.43
N SER A 94 -1.03 14.01 -1.62
CA SER A 94 -2.00 14.08 -0.52
C SER A 94 -3.24 13.23 -0.79
N ILE A 95 -3.64 12.48 0.24
CA ILE A 95 -4.91 11.76 0.36
C ILE A 95 -5.60 12.32 1.61
N GLY A 96 -6.76 12.95 1.45
CA GLY A 96 -7.46 13.61 2.55
C GLY A 96 -7.98 12.66 3.63
N GLU A 97 -8.34 13.24 4.77
CA GLU A 97 -9.02 12.55 5.88
C GLU A 97 -10.24 11.79 5.35
N GLN A 98 -10.43 10.55 5.83
CA GLN A 98 -11.55 9.66 5.46
C GLN A 98 -11.71 9.42 3.94
N ALA A 99 -10.72 9.70 3.10
CA ALA A 99 -10.86 9.67 1.64
C ALA A 99 -11.40 8.34 1.11
N PHE A 100 -11.04 7.20 1.72
CA PHE A 100 -11.51 5.86 1.37
C PHE A 100 -12.21 5.15 2.54
N TYR A 101 -12.69 5.91 3.54
CA TYR A 101 -13.44 5.35 4.66
C TYR A 101 -14.61 4.48 4.17
N GLY A 102 -14.75 3.27 4.70
CA GLY A 102 -15.84 2.36 4.39
C GLY A 102 -15.83 1.81 2.96
N CYS A 103 -14.70 1.84 2.25
CA CYS A 103 -14.52 1.11 0.99
C CYS A 103 -14.34 -0.40 1.27
N SER A 104 -15.40 -1.04 1.77
CA SER A 104 -15.34 -2.40 2.34
C SER A 104 -14.96 -3.50 1.35
N SER A 105 -15.04 -3.25 0.03
CA SER A 105 -14.59 -4.21 -1.01
C SER A 105 -13.15 -3.99 -1.48
N LEU A 106 -12.45 -2.97 -0.98
CA LEU A 106 -11.11 -2.60 -1.43
C LEU A 106 -10.11 -3.68 -1.00
N GLY A 107 -9.58 -4.46 -1.95
CA GLY A 107 -8.80 -5.66 -1.64
C GLY A 107 -7.31 -5.40 -1.38
N SER A 108 -6.73 -4.45 -2.11
CA SER A 108 -5.31 -4.10 -1.98
C SER A 108 -5.07 -2.65 -2.37
N VAL A 109 -4.11 -2.00 -1.71
CA VAL A 109 -3.74 -0.61 -1.98
C VAL A 109 -2.23 -0.50 -2.14
N SER A 110 -1.79 0.13 -3.23
CA SER A 110 -0.40 0.58 -3.39
C SER A 110 -0.34 2.09 -3.33
N LEU A 111 0.18 2.63 -2.22
CA LEU A 111 0.24 4.06 -2.02
C LEU A 111 1.35 4.71 -2.87
N PRO A 112 1.16 5.97 -3.29
CA PRO A 112 2.11 6.66 -4.16
C PRO A 112 3.40 7.00 -3.40
N ALA A 113 4.53 6.90 -4.11
CA ALA A 113 5.87 6.99 -3.54
C ALA A 113 6.22 8.34 -2.88
N ASN A 114 5.46 9.40 -3.15
CA ASN A 114 5.70 10.75 -2.62
C ASN A 114 4.83 11.08 -1.39
N LEU A 115 3.97 10.16 -0.95
CA LEU A 115 3.09 10.41 0.20
C LEU A 115 3.92 10.39 1.51
N THR A 116 3.80 11.44 2.30
CA THR A 116 4.51 11.57 3.58
C THR A 116 3.65 11.22 4.78
N SER A 117 2.33 11.34 4.68
CA SER A 117 1.37 11.02 5.75
C SER A 117 0.18 10.23 5.21
N ILE A 118 -0.37 9.36 6.04
CA ILE A 118 -1.73 8.84 5.86
C ILE A 118 -2.59 9.56 6.89
N GLU A 119 -3.59 10.30 6.43
CA GLU A 119 -4.47 11.11 7.29
C GLU A 119 -5.43 10.24 8.11
N ASP A 120 -6.09 10.87 9.08
CA ASP A 120 -7.03 10.20 9.97
C ASP A 120 -8.13 9.47 9.20
N CYS A 121 -8.47 8.26 9.64
CA CYS A 121 -9.51 7.41 9.08
C CYS A 121 -9.40 7.12 7.56
N ALA A 122 -8.27 7.42 6.89
CA ALA A 122 -8.19 7.44 5.43
C ALA A 122 -8.63 6.12 4.76
N PHE A 123 -8.34 4.97 5.38
CA PHE A 123 -8.72 3.62 4.95
C PHE A 123 -9.46 2.86 6.05
N SER A 124 -10.11 3.55 6.99
CA SER A 124 -10.95 2.92 8.00
C SER A 124 -12.11 2.14 7.35
N ASP A 125 -12.57 1.05 7.97
CA ASP A 125 -13.65 0.18 7.50
C ASP A 125 -13.42 -0.46 6.11
N CYS A 126 -12.16 -0.55 5.66
CA CYS A 126 -11.78 -1.31 4.47
C CYS A 126 -11.63 -2.80 4.81
N SER A 127 -12.72 -3.45 5.21
CA SER A 127 -12.69 -4.81 5.78
C SER A 127 -12.15 -5.91 4.86
N SER A 128 -12.20 -5.72 3.53
CA SER A 128 -11.58 -6.65 2.56
C SER A 128 -10.11 -6.36 2.26
N LEU A 129 -9.50 -5.33 2.85
CA LEU A 129 -8.12 -4.93 2.55
C LEU A 129 -7.13 -5.96 3.09
N VAL A 130 -6.58 -6.79 2.20
CA VAL A 130 -5.65 -7.87 2.57
C VAL A 130 -4.21 -7.37 2.72
N SER A 131 -3.83 -6.37 1.92
CA SER A 131 -2.47 -5.85 1.86
C SER A 131 -2.43 -4.37 1.50
N VAL A 132 -1.51 -3.65 2.13
CA VAL A 132 -1.17 -2.27 1.79
C VAL A 132 0.34 -2.13 1.56
N THR A 133 0.72 -1.56 0.42
CA THR A 133 2.10 -1.16 0.14
C THR A 133 2.28 0.29 0.57
N LEU A 134 3.00 0.49 1.66
CA LEU A 134 3.32 1.81 2.20
C LEU A 134 4.53 2.42 1.47
N PRO A 135 4.55 3.73 1.21
CA PRO A 135 5.65 4.37 0.49
C PRO A 135 6.85 4.59 1.40
N ALA A 136 8.06 4.53 0.83
CA ALA A 136 9.31 4.68 1.57
C ALA A 136 9.51 6.08 2.20
N SER A 137 8.74 7.08 1.76
CA SER A 137 8.74 8.45 2.30
C SER A 137 7.78 8.65 3.49
N LEU A 138 6.97 7.64 3.85
CA LEU A 138 5.94 7.78 4.86
C LEU A 138 6.56 8.05 6.24
N THR A 139 6.16 9.14 6.88
CA THR A 139 6.65 9.56 8.20
C THR A 139 5.59 9.40 9.29
N SER A 140 4.30 9.51 8.96
CA SER A 140 3.21 9.36 9.93
C SER A 140 2.00 8.59 9.40
N ILE A 141 1.33 7.88 10.31
CA ILE A 141 0.01 7.26 10.11
C ILE A 141 -0.95 7.87 11.12
N GLY A 142 -2.05 8.45 10.64
CA GLY A 142 -3.08 9.10 11.44
C GLY A 142 -3.89 8.16 12.32
N SER A 143 -4.74 8.76 13.15
CA SER A 143 -5.64 8.04 14.04
C SER A 143 -6.68 7.28 13.21
N HIS A 144 -7.00 6.06 13.61
CA HIS A 144 -7.97 5.18 12.93
C HIS A 144 -7.69 4.93 11.43
N ALA A 145 -6.48 5.22 10.92
CA ALA A 145 -6.18 5.21 9.49
C ALA A 145 -6.54 3.89 8.78
N PHE A 146 -6.40 2.76 9.47
CA PHE A 146 -6.75 1.41 9.03
C PHE A 146 -7.66 0.70 10.06
N TRP A 147 -8.49 1.45 10.78
CA TRP A 147 -9.45 0.89 11.73
C TRP A 147 -10.38 -0.12 11.04
N ASP A 148 -10.60 -1.28 11.67
CA ASP A 148 -11.39 -2.42 11.15
C ASP A 148 -11.03 -2.86 9.71
N CYS A 149 -9.74 -2.80 9.35
CA CYS A 149 -9.21 -3.53 8.20
C CYS A 149 -9.01 -5.01 8.56
N SER A 150 -10.10 -5.70 8.89
CA SER A 150 -10.08 -7.04 9.50
C SER A 150 -9.44 -8.14 8.65
N ALA A 151 -9.35 -7.99 7.32
CA ALA A 151 -8.62 -8.91 6.43
C ALA A 151 -7.11 -8.60 6.30
N LEU A 152 -6.62 -7.49 6.84
CA LEU A 152 -5.23 -7.06 6.66
C LEU A 152 -4.28 -8.01 7.39
N THR A 153 -3.44 -8.73 6.65
CA THR A 153 -2.64 -9.83 7.24
C THR A 153 -1.25 -9.41 7.68
N ARG A 154 -0.63 -8.47 6.93
CA ARG A 154 0.76 -8.03 7.13
C ARG A 154 0.90 -6.56 6.75
N VAL A 155 1.76 -5.86 7.50
CA VAL A 155 2.17 -4.49 7.19
C VAL A 155 3.67 -4.35 7.39
N THR A 156 4.35 -3.85 6.36
CA THR A 156 5.77 -3.46 6.44
C THR A 156 5.85 -1.94 6.47
N PHE A 157 6.31 -1.40 7.59
CA PHE A 157 6.41 0.04 7.76
C PHE A 157 7.70 0.58 7.11
N ALA A 158 7.61 1.79 6.56
CA ALA A 158 8.75 2.49 5.98
C ALA A 158 9.81 2.81 7.04
N ALA A 159 11.09 2.78 6.66
CA ALA A 159 12.20 3.12 7.56
C ALA A 159 12.11 4.55 8.11
N SER A 160 11.44 5.45 7.38
CA SER A 160 11.19 6.85 7.75
C SER A 160 10.03 7.06 8.72
N LEU A 161 9.22 6.03 9.01
CA LEU A 161 8.03 6.18 9.84
C LEU A 161 8.42 6.48 11.29
N THR A 162 7.92 7.58 11.83
CA THR A 162 8.19 8.04 13.20
C THR A 162 6.98 7.92 14.11
N SER A 163 5.75 8.05 13.59
CA SER A 163 4.53 7.99 14.40
C SER A 163 3.41 7.14 13.82
N ILE A 164 2.71 6.44 14.72
CA ILE A 164 1.46 5.73 14.45
C ILE A 164 0.41 6.28 15.42
N GLY A 165 -0.70 6.76 14.90
CA GLY A 165 -1.78 7.40 15.65
C GLY A 165 -2.60 6.44 16.52
N ASP A 166 -3.54 7.03 17.26
CA ASP A 166 -4.44 6.28 18.14
C ASP A 166 -5.38 5.41 17.30
N GLU A 167 -5.59 4.16 17.73
CA GLU A 167 -6.48 3.19 17.05
C GLU A 167 -6.17 2.94 15.57
N ALA A 168 -4.97 3.30 15.09
CA ALA A 168 -4.62 3.27 13.66
C ALA A 168 -4.83 1.92 12.97
N PHE A 169 -4.64 0.80 13.68
CA PHE A 169 -4.88 -0.57 13.22
C PHE A 169 -5.81 -1.32 14.19
N TYR A 170 -6.67 -0.62 14.92
CA TYR A 170 -7.65 -1.24 15.81
C TYR A 170 -8.55 -2.21 15.04
N LEU A 171 -8.90 -3.36 15.63
CA LEU A 171 -9.72 -4.42 15.01
C LEU A 171 -9.14 -5.07 13.73
N CYS A 172 -7.87 -4.86 13.40
CA CYS A 172 -7.19 -5.61 12.34
C CYS A 172 -6.91 -7.07 12.78
N SER A 173 -7.96 -7.87 12.93
CA SER A 173 -7.91 -9.19 13.59
C SER A 173 -7.05 -10.23 12.86
N ALA A 174 -6.92 -10.15 11.54
CA ALA A 174 -6.03 -11.00 10.75
C ALA A 174 -4.55 -10.55 10.74
N LEU A 175 -4.23 -9.37 11.29
CA LEU A 175 -2.89 -8.82 11.28
C LEU A 175 -1.99 -9.66 12.18
N SER A 176 -1.13 -10.45 11.55
CA SER A 176 -0.31 -11.46 12.23
C SER A 176 1.16 -11.07 12.33
N SER A 177 1.60 -10.15 11.46
CA SER A 177 2.99 -9.72 11.38
C SER A 177 3.09 -8.23 11.06
N VAL A 178 3.88 -7.54 11.88
CA VAL A 178 4.28 -6.15 11.66
C VAL A 178 5.79 -6.02 11.89
N THR A 179 6.44 -5.24 11.03
CA THR A 179 7.86 -4.90 11.18
C THR A 179 7.98 -3.41 11.44
N PHE A 180 8.20 -3.02 12.70
CA PHE A 180 8.39 -1.62 13.08
C PHE A 180 9.82 -1.14 12.74
N PRO A 181 9.99 0.09 12.26
CA PRO A 181 11.31 0.62 11.96
C PRO A 181 12.04 1.03 13.25
N ALA A 182 13.37 0.95 13.22
CA ALA A 182 14.21 1.35 14.34
C ALA A 182 14.08 2.84 14.71
N GLY A 183 13.62 3.68 13.79
CA GLY A 183 13.39 5.12 13.99
C GLY A 183 12.02 5.49 14.57
N LEU A 184 11.14 4.51 14.84
CA LEU A 184 9.80 4.77 15.37
C LEU A 184 9.87 5.42 16.76
N THR A 185 9.17 6.53 16.95
CA THR A 185 9.17 7.29 18.21
C THR A 185 7.86 7.15 18.99
N THR A 186 6.73 6.94 18.32
CA THR A 186 5.42 6.92 18.98
C THR A 186 4.49 5.87 18.37
N ILE A 187 3.84 5.11 19.25
CA ILE A 187 2.69 4.25 18.95
C ILE A 187 1.52 4.75 19.81
N GLY A 188 0.42 5.13 19.17
CA GLY A 188 -0.76 5.67 19.83
C GLY A 188 -1.48 4.67 20.74
N SER A 189 -2.40 5.20 21.54
CA SER A 189 -3.28 4.41 22.39
C SER A 189 -4.15 3.50 21.52
N HIS A 190 -4.32 2.25 21.95
CA HIS A 190 -5.10 1.23 21.22
C HIS A 190 -4.68 0.98 19.75
N ALA A 191 -3.51 1.46 19.31
CA ALA A 191 -3.10 1.44 17.90
C ALA A 191 -3.18 0.06 17.23
N PHE A 192 -2.90 -1.02 17.95
CA PHE A 192 -3.02 -2.41 17.50
C PHE A 192 -3.90 -3.23 18.48
N TYR A 193 -4.83 -2.58 19.17
CA TYR A 193 -5.77 -3.28 20.05
C TYR A 193 -6.76 -4.10 19.22
N LEU A 194 -7.12 -5.29 19.73
CA LEU A 194 -7.92 -6.30 19.00
C LEU A 194 -7.27 -6.86 17.70
N CYS A 195 -5.99 -6.61 17.46
CA CYS A 195 -5.17 -7.40 16.52
C CYS A 195 -4.89 -8.80 17.10
N SER A 196 -5.91 -9.64 17.18
CA SER A 196 -5.86 -10.94 17.88
C SER A 196 -4.86 -11.94 17.31
N SER A 197 -4.50 -11.82 16.03
CA SER A 197 -3.44 -12.62 15.40
C SER A 197 -2.03 -12.11 15.69
N LEU A 198 -1.87 -10.90 16.22
CA LEU A 198 -0.58 -10.27 16.49
C LEU A 198 -0.04 -10.71 17.86
N THR A 199 0.75 -11.78 17.85
CA THR A 199 1.24 -12.43 19.09
C THR A 199 2.57 -11.90 19.59
N ARG A 200 3.41 -11.35 18.71
CA ARG A 200 4.73 -10.81 19.06
C ARG A 200 5.08 -9.61 18.19
N VAL A 201 5.70 -8.62 18.81
CA VAL A 201 6.27 -7.45 18.13
C VAL A 201 7.63 -7.09 18.70
N THR A 202 8.45 -6.44 17.88
CA THR A 202 9.70 -5.80 18.33
C THR A 202 9.56 -4.30 18.11
N VAL A 203 9.73 -3.51 19.17
CA VAL A 203 9.55 -2.05 19.17
C VAL A 203 10.84 -1.39 19.69
N PRO A 204 11.23 -0.21 19.20
CA PRO A 204 12.35 0.53 19.77
C PRO A 204 12.14 0.80 21.27
N ASP A 205 13.18 0.63 22.08
CA ASP A 205 13.18 0.97 23.51
C ASP A 205 13.05 2.48 23.77
N THR A 206 13.31 3.30 22.75
CA THR A 206 13.09 4.75 22.72
C THR A 206 11.66 5.17 22.39
N ALA A 207 10.81 4.27 21.87
CA ALA A 207 9.46 4.63 21.46
C ALA A 207 8.52 4.83 22.67
N THR A 208 7.64 5.82 22.61
CA THR A 208 6.49 5.92 23.53
C THR A 208 5.39 4.99 23.04
N ILE A 209 4.87 4.14 23.92
CA ILE A 209 3.77 3.22 23.63
C ILE A 209 2.54 3.69 24.42
N GLY A 210 1.48 4.05 23.70
CA GLY A 210 0.21 4.51 24.26
C GLY A 210 -0.53 3.43 25.06
N ALA A 211 -1.55 3.86 25.82
CA ALA A 211 -2.33 2.95 26.65
C ALA A 211 -3.01 1.88 25.78
N HIS A 212 -2.90 0.62 26.19
CA HIS A 212 -3.49 -0.53 25.47
C HIS A 212 -3.12 -0.62 23.99
N ALA A 213 -1.97 -0.07 23.56
CA ALA A 213 -1.53 -0.12 22.16
C ALA A 213 -1.52 -1.55 21.58
N PHE A 214 -1.26 -2.56 22.42
CA PHE A 214 -1.35 -3.97 22.06
C PHE A 214 -2.25 -4.71 23.06
N LEU A 215 -2.76 -5.90 22.67
CA LEU A 215 -3.46 -6.78 23.60
C LEU A 215 -2.52 -7.23 24.73
N PRO A 216 -3.03 -7.48 25.95
CA PRO A 216 -2.23 -8.02 27.06
C PRO A 216 -1.51 -9.35 26.74
N ALA A 217 -2.03 -10.12 25.78
CA ALA A 217 -1.44 -11.37 25.31
C ALA A 217 -0.30 -11.20 24.29
N THR A 218 -0.15 -10.01 23.69
CA THR A 218 0.91 -9.73 22.71
C THR A 218 2.25 -9.55 23.42
N THR A 219 3.24 -10.36 23.04
CA THR A 219 4.62 -10.21 23.55
C THR A 219 5.29 -9.02 22.88
N VAL A 220 5.57 -7.97 23.65
CA VAL A 220 6.29 -6.77 23.18
C VAL A 220 7.76 -6.85 23.59
N LEU A 221 8.64 -7.17 22.65
CA LEU A 221 10.08 -7.08 22.84
C LEU A 221 10.55 -5.65 22.57
N ARG A 222 11.30 -5.07 23.51
CA ARG A 222 11.90 -3.74 23.35
C ARG A 222 13.40 -3.86 23.12
N LEU A 223 13.89 -3.26 22.04
CA LEU A 223 15.31 -3.30 21.66
C LEU A 223 15.81 -1.90 21.33
N SER A 224 17.11 -1.66 21.54
CA SER A 224 17.72 -0.42 21.07
C SER A 224 17.63 -0.32 19.54
N PRO A 225 17.51 0.90 18.97
CA PRO A 225 17.51 1.08 17.52
C PRO A 225 18.70 0.42 16.81
N ALA A 226 19.87 0.37 17.47
CA ALA A 226 21.04 -0.34 16.96
C ALA A 226 20.80 -1.86 16.88
N SER A 227 20.30 -2.47 17.96
CA SER A 227 20.02 -3.91 18.00
C SER A 227 18.93 -4.33 17.02
N MET A 228 17.93 -3.48 16.78
CA MET A 228 16.92 -3.74 15.75
C MET A 228 17.52 -3.74 14.34
N ARG A 229 18.43 -2.80 14.04
CA ARG A 229 19.14 -2.77 12.76
C ARG A 229 20.05 -3.98 12.59
N ASP A 230 20.74 -4.40 13.65
CA ASP A 230 21.60 -5.58 13.61
C ASP A 230 20.79 -6.87 13.46
N LEU A 231 19.63 -6.97 14.12
CA LEU A 231 18.69 -8.08 13.96
C LEU A 231 18.15 -8.15 12.52
N GLN A 232 17.77 -7.00 11.96
CA GLN A 232 17.31 -6.90 10.57
C GLN A 232 18.41 -7.35 9.60
N ARG A 233 19.65 -6.85 9.76
CA ARG A 233 20.81 -7.27 8.96
C ARG A 233 21.12 -8.75 9.10
N TRP A 234 20.94 -9.31 10.29
CA TRP A 234 21.14 -10.74 10.52
C TRP A 234 20.10 -11.58 9.77
N TYR A 235 18.82 -11.20 9.83
CA TYR A 235 17.78 -11.87 9.04
C TYR A 235 18.06 -11.76 7.54
N GLU A 236 18.42 -10.59 7.04
CA GLU A 236 18.81 -10.38 5.63
C GLU A 236 20.00 -11.26 5.23
N ALA A 237 21.01 -11.39 6.10
CA ALA A 237 22.16 -12.25 5.85
C ALA A 237 21.78 -13.74 5.85
N VAL A 238 20.90 -14.17 6.75
CA VAL A 238 20.41 -15.56 6.82
C VAL A 238 19.55 -15.89 5.60
N ASP A 239 18.65 -15.00 5.21
CA ASP A 239 17.83 -15.16 4.01
C ASP A 239 18.71 -15.22 2.77
N GLY A 240 19.72 -14.34 2.66
CA GLY A 240 20.72 -14.39 1.60
C GLY A 240 21.51 -15.70 1.57
N ALA A 241 21.92 -16.22 2.74
CA ALA A 241 22.62 -17.51 2.84
C ALA A 241 21.72 -18.70 2.46
N LEU A 242 20.44 -18.66 2.85
CA LEU A 242 19.46 -19.69 2.51
C LEU A 242 19.11 -19.65 1.02
N ALA A 243 18.93 -18.47 0.45
CA ALA A 243 18.78 -18.26 -0.98
C ALA A 243 19.99 -18.81 -1.74
N TYR A 244 21.21 -18.46 -1.32
CA TYR A 244 22.43 -19.03 -1.89
C TYR A 244 22.45 -20.56 -1.82
N LYS A 245 22.07 -21.16 -0.68
CA LYS A 245 22.00 -22.63 -0.54
C LYS A 245 21.02 -23.27 -1.53
N ARG A 246 19.88 -22.62 -1.81
CA ARG A 246 18.89 -23.09 -2.81
C ARG A 246 19.41 -22.94 -4.24
N CYS A 247 20.05 -21.82 -4.55
CA CYS A 247 20.57 -21.50 -5.87
C CYS A 247 21.86 -22.27 -6.21
N ARG A 248 22.62 -22.69 -5.20
CA ARG A 248 23.95 -23.29 -5.38
C ARG A 248 23.95 -24.48 -6.35
N PRO A 249 23.08 -25.51 -6.23
CA PRO A 249 23.08 -26.63 -7.17
C PRO A 249 22.76 -26.22 -8.61
N LEU A 250 21.84 -25.27 -8.80
CA LEU A 250 21.48 -24.72 -10.12
C LEU A 250 22.66 -23.96 -10.72
N LEU A 251 23.33 -23.12 -9.92
CA LEU A 251 24.52 -22.37 -10.35
C LEU A 251 25.66 -23.30 -10.77
N TYR A 252 25.95 -24.34 -9.99
CA TYR A 252 27.01 -25.29 -10.34
C TYR A 252 26.63 -26.14 -11.55
N GLY A 253 25.39 -26.61 -11.65
CA GLY A 253 24.91 -27.34 -12.82
C GLY A 253 24.94 -26.49 -14.10
N TRP A 254 24.57 -25.22 -14.01
CA TRP A 254 24.70 -24.27 -15.12
C TRP A 254 26.16 -24.05 -15.49
N LEU A 255 27.05 -23.82 -14.52
CA LEU A 255 28.49 -23.63 -14.76
C LEU A 255 29.13 -24.83 -15.46
N GLU A 256 28.82 -26.05 -15.05
CA GLU A 256 29.30 -27.27 -15.71
C GLU A 256 28.83 -27.33 -17.18
N ARG A 257 27.55 -27.05 -17.43
CA ARG A 257 27.01 -27.03 -18.79
C ARG A 257 27.59 -25.91 -19.64
N ALA A 258 27.78 -24.71 -19.10
CA ALA A 258 28.44 -23.60 -19.78
C ALA A 258 29.91 -23.93 -20.11
N GLN A 259 30.63 -24.61 -19.20
CA GLN A 259 32.00 -25.05 -19.46
C GLN A 259 32.11 -26.01 -20.65
N THR A 260 31.16 -26.93 -20.81
CA THR A 260 31.13 -27.83 -21.98
C THR A 260 30.88 -27.10 -23.31
N ARG A 261 30.30 -25.89 -23.26
CA ARG A 261 29.92 -25.09 -24.44
C ARG A 261 30.95 -24.02 -24.82
N LEU A 262 31.94 -23.73 -23.96
CA LEU A 262 32.98 -22.72 -24.22
C LEU A 262 33.67 -22.90 -25.60
N GLY A 263 33.88 -24.14 -26.05
CA GLY A 263 34.45 -24.44 -27.37
C GLY A 263 33.51 -24.21 -28.57
N SER A 264 32.22 -23.95 -28.32
CA SER A 264 31.17 -23.75 -29.34
C SER A 264 30.77 -22.28 -29.53
N TYR A 265 31.42 -21.36 -28.81
CA TYR A 265 31.14 -19.93 -28.90
C TYR A 265 31.73 -19.32 -30.18
N GLY A 266 30.92 -19.32 -31.25
CA GLY A 266 31.22 -18.63 -32.51
C GLY A 266 31.10 -17.10 -32.42
N PRO A 267 31.54 -16.38 -33.46
CA PRO A 267 31.50 -14.91 -33.53
C PRO A 267 30.09 -14.33 -33.64
N ASP A 268 29.09 -15.16 -33.94
CA ASP A 268 27.69 -14.84 -34.15
C ASP A 268 26.87 -14.71 -32.85
N GLY A 269 27.45 -15.06 -31.69
CA GLY A 269 26.86 -14.80 -30.37
C GLY A 269 25.66 -15.68 -30.00
N ALA A 270 25.16 -16.53 -30.90
CA ALA A 270 23.97 -17.35 -30.68
C ALA A 270 24.12 -18.35 -29.51
N ALA A 271 25.32 -18.86 -29.28
CA ALA A 271 25.59 -19.74 -28.14
C ALA A 271 25.60 -18.99 -26.79
N ARG A 272 26.00 -17.71 -26.78
CA ARG A 272 25.93 -16.87 -25.57
C ARG A 272 24.48 -16.53 -25.21
N GLN A 273 23.66 -16.24 -26.23
CA GLN A 273 22.25 -15.93 -26.04
C GLN A 273 21.48 -17.13 -25.46
N ARG A 274 21.73 -18.35 -25.95
CA ARG A 274 21.13 -19.57 -25.39
C ARG A 274 21.55 -19.84 -23.94
N ASP A 275 22.81 -19.60 -23.61
CA ASP A 275 23.29 -19.79 -22.23
C ASP A 275 22.68 -18.77 -21.25
N LEU A 276 22.40 -17.55 -21.73
CA LEU A 276 21.66 -16.53 -20.98
C LEU A 276 20.20 -16.93 -20.78
N GLU A 277 19.50 -17.36 -21.82
CA GLU A 277 18.11 -17.82 -21.73
C GLU A 277 17.96 -19.04 -20.80
N GLU A 278 18.93 -19.95 -20.81
CA GLU A 278 18.96 -21.09 -19.90
C GLU A 278 19.28 -20.68 -18.45
N PHE A 279 20.19 -19.71 -18.26
CA PHE A 279 20.43 -19.12 -16.94
C PHE A 279 19.15 -18.47 -16.40
N GLU A 280 18.48 -17.66 -17.21
CA GLU A 280 17.22 -17.02 -16.82
C GLU A 280 16.13 -18.05 -16.54
N GLY A 281 16.04 -19.13 -17.32
CA GLY A 281 15.08 -20.21 -17.13
C GLY A 281 15.32 -21.02 -15.84
N ASP A 282 16.57 -21.39 -15.55
CA ASP A 282 16.92 -22.16 -14.35
C ASP A 282 16.66 -21.39 -13.05
N PHE A 283 16.77 -20.05 -13.11
CA PHE A 283 16.62 -19.18 -11.94
C PHE A 283 15.26 -18.48 -11.86
N ALA A 284 14.43 -18.51 -12.92
CA ALA A 284 13.09 -17.93 -12.92
C ALA A 284 12.19 -18.40 -11.74
N PRO A 285 12.20 -19.69 -11.32
CA PRO A 285 11.39 -20.16 -10.19
C PRO A 285 11.83 -19.64 -8.82
N LEU A 286 12.95 -18.91 -8.73
CA LEU A 286 13.52 -18.38 -7.48
C LEU A 286 13.22 -16.89 -7.26
N VAL A 287 12.54 -16.23 -8.20
CA VAL A 287 12.26 -14.79 -8.20
C VAL A 287 10.82 -14.46 -7.75
N GLU A 288 9.98 -15.47 -7.48
CA GLU A 288 8.64 -15.34 -6.87
C GLU A 288 8.66 -15.55 -5.35
#